data_AF-A0A1X9Z7J5-F1
#
_entry.id   AF-A0A1X9Z7J5-F1
#
_cell.length_a   1.000
_cell.length_b   1.000
_cell.length_c   1.000
_cell.angle_alpha   90.00
_cell.angle_beta   90.00
_cell.angle_gamma   90.00
#
_symmetry.space_group_name_H-M   'P 1'
#
loop_
_entity.id
_entity.type
_entity.pdbx_description
1 polymer ?
#
loop_
_entity_poly.entity_id
_entity_poly.type
_entity_poly.pdbx_seq_one_letter_code
_entity_poly.pdbx_strand_id
1 'polypeptide(L)'
;MKYLFLVLSLISLKSYSQYALTPFAEVQGTQLREIKYEDVTGSPYLFDYWVNGKVTTKSGKHYENMPLKYNVMDDKLIFKQDKDLKKLFEYLTKI
;
A
#
# COMPACT_ATOMS: atom_id res chain seq x y z
N MET A 1 5.30 -19.68 -49.98
CA MET A 1 5.94 -20.08 -48.70
C MET A 1 6.79 -18.98 -48.02
N LYS A 2 7.08 -17.83 -48.66
CA LYS A 2 8.00 -16.81 -48.10
C LYS A 2 7.49 -16.07 -46.85
N TYR A 3 6.17 -15.92 -46.69
CA TYR A 3 5.58 -15.15 -45.59
C TYR A 3 4.98 -16.04 -44.48
N LEU A 4 5.07 -17.37 -44.60
CA LEU A 4 4.48 -18.32 -43.65
C LEU A 4 5.11 -18.19 -42.25
N PHE A 5 6.43 -17.97 -42.20
CA PHE A 5 7.16 -17.75 -40.94
C PHE A 5 6.79 -16.41 -40.27
N LEU A 6 6.44 -15.39 -41.06
CA LEU A 6 6.09 -14.06 -40.55
C LEU A 6 4.70 -14.05 -39.90
N VAL A 7 3.77 -14.86 -40.41
CA VAL A 7 2.44 -15.06 -39.80
C VAL A 7 2.54 -15.82 -38.48
N LEU A 8 3.42 -16.82 -38.37
CA LEU A 8 3.58 -17.61 -37.14
C LEU A 8 4.23 -16.80 -35.99
N SER A 9 5.03 -15.77 -36.33
CA SER A 9 5.67 -14.87 -35.37
C SER A 9 4.69 -13.90 -34.67
N LEU A 10 3.51 -13.66 -35.24
CA LEU A 10 2.54 -12.69 -34.69
C LEU A 10 1.69 -13.27 -33.55
N ILE A 11 1.75 -14.59 -33.31
CA ILE A 11 0.89 -15.29 -32.34
C ILE A 11 1.57 -15.43 -30.95
N SER A 12 2.85 -15.05 -30.82
CA SER A 12 3.63 -15.25 -29.58
C SER A 12 3.56 -14.11 -28.56
N LEU A 13 2.73 -13.09 -28.79
CA LEU A 13 2.52 -12.01 -27.82
C LEU A 13 1.73 -12.53 -26.61
N LYS A 14 2.45 -12.97 -25.58
CA LYS A 14 1.86 -13.29 -24.27
C LYS A 14 1.45 -11.98 -23.60
N SER A 15 0.15 -11.70 -23.60
CA SER A 15 -0.43 -10.63 -22.80
C SER A 15 -0.38 -11.02 -21.32
N TYR A 16 0.54 -10.40 -20.57
CA TYR A 16 0.53 -10.47 -19.11
C TYR A 16 -0.50 -9.44 -18.62
N SER A 17 -1.72 -9.90 -18.30
CA SER A 17 -2.66 -9.07 -17.53
C SER A 17 -2.11 -8.93 -16.11
N GLN A 18 -1.87 -7.70 -15.68
CA GLN A 18 -1.55 -7.42 -14.28
C GLN A 18 -2.87 -7.46 -13.49
N TYR A 19 -3.14 -8.56 -12.81
CA TYR A 19 -4.18 -8.58 -11.78
C TYR A 19 -3.62 -7.82 -10.58
N ALA A 20 -4.14 -6.61 -10.34
CA ALA A 20 -3.96 -5.94 -9.07
C ALA A 20 -4.77 -6.73 -8.03
N LEU A 21 -4.08 -7.59 -7.26
CA LEU A 21 -4.61 -8.01 -5.97
C LEU A 21 -4.77 -6.72 -5.17
N THR A 22 -6.01 -6.24 -5.06
CA THR A 22 -6.30 -5.18 -4.11
C THR A 22 -5.86 -5.68 -2.73
N PRO A 23 -5.20 -4.86 -1.89
CA PRO A 23 -4.67 -5.30 -0.61
C PRO A 23 -5.77 -5.63 0.43
N PHE A 24 -7.02 -5.74 -0.01
CA PHE A 24 -8.22 -5.95 0.79
C PHE A 24 -8.69 -7.41 0.76
N ALA A 25 -7.79 -8.35 0.51
CA ALA A 25 -8.04 -9.77 0.73
C ALA A 25 -8.18 -10.02 2.24
N GLU A 26 -9.41 -9.86 2.71
CA GLU A 26 -10.01 -10.58 3.83
C GLU A 26 -9.27 -10.48 5.18
N VAL A 27 -9.51 -9.39 5.91
CA VAL A 27 -9.44 -9.40 7.38
C VAL A 27 -10.86 -9.59 7.89
N GLN A 28 -11.21 -10.84 8.18
CA GLN A 28 -12.52 -11.29 8.69
C GLN A 28 -13.13 -10.27 9.67
N GLY A 29 -14.29 -9.72 9.30
CA GLY A 29 -15.15 -8.93 10.18
C GLY A 29 -14.91 -7.41 10.22
N THR A 30 -13.94 -6.86 9.49
CA THR A 30 -13.75 -5.39 9.43
C THR A 30 -14.43 -4.83 8.19
N GLN A 31 -15.37 -3.88 8.34
CA GLN A 31 -15.94 -3.19 7.18
C GLN A 31 -14.83 -2.51 6.38
N LEU A 32 -14.73 -2.86 5.10
CA LEU A 32 -13.86 -2.16 4.16
C LEU A 32 -14.43 -0.76 3.96
N ARG A 33 -13.81 0.24 4.61
CA ARG A 33 -14.15 1.64 4.36
C ARG A 33 -13.45 2.05 3.07
N GLU A 34 -14.18 2.07 1.96
CA GLU A 34 -13.67 2.62 0.71
C GLU A 34 -13.37 4.11 0.93
N ILE A 35 -12.08 4.48 0.90
CA ILE A 35 -11.68 5.88 0.92
C ILE A 35 -11.66 6.33 -0.54
N LYS A 36 -12.76 6.89 -1.02
CA LYS A 36 -12.84 7.53 -2.32
C LYS A 36 -12.35 8.97 -2.20
N TYR A 37 -11.26 9.26 -2.89
CA TYR A 37 -10.85 10.64 -3.15
C TYR A 37 -11.45 11.04 -4.49
N GLU A 38 -12.60 11.71 -4.48
CA GLU A 38 -13.34 12.05 -5.72
C GLU A 38 -12.66 13.17 -6.52
N ASP A 39 -11.90 14.05 -5.86
CA ASP A 39 -11.28 15.24 -6.48
C ASP A 39 -9.74 15.29 -6.43
N VAL A 40 -9.07 14.20 -6.06
CA VAL A 40 -7.60 14.17 -5.97
C VAL A 40 -7.00 13.59 -7.24
N THR A 41 -6.30 14.42 -8.02
CA THR A 41 -5.46 13.94 -9.12
C THR A 41 -4.08 13.55 -8.58
N GLY A 42 -3.80 12.25 -8.52
CA GLY A 42 -2.52 11.72 -8.05
C GLY A 42 -2.63 10.92 -6.75
N SER A 43 -1.54 10.88 -5.98
CA SER A 43 -1.42 10.11 -4.74
C SER A 43 -1.79 10.99 -3.54
N PRO A 44 -2.66 10.53 -2.61
CA PRO A 44 -2.98 11.27 -1.39
C PRO A 44 -1.84 11.24 -0.36
N TYR A 45 -0.71 10.62 -0.71
CA TYR A 45 0.43 10.45 0.19
C TYR A 45 1.51 11.47 -0.11
N LEU A 46 2.22 11.92 0.93
CA LEU A 46 3.36 12.83 0.79
C LEU A 46 4.47 12.23 -0.08
N PHE A 47 4.67 10.92 0.03
CA PHE A 47 5.57 10.14 -0.81
C PHE A 47 4.86 8.88 -1.29
N ASP A 48 5.14 8.48 -2.54
CA ASP A 48 4.54 7.28 -3.12
C ASP A 48 5.09 5.99 -2.52
N TYR A 49 6.32 6.02 -2.02
CA TYR A 49 7.01 4.91 -1.37
C TYR A 49 6.97 5.03 0.16
N TRP A 50 7.19 3.91 0.84
CA TRP A 50 7.38 3.87 2.28
C TRP A 50 8.74 4.46 2.64
N VAL A 51 8.77 5.28 3.69
CA VAL A 51 10.00 5.89 4.20
C VAL A 51 10.28 5.33 5.57
N ASN A 52 11.51 4.89 5.81
CA ASN A 52 11.92 4.47 7.15
C ASN A 52 12.19 5.70 8.01
N GLY A 53 11.45 5.83 9.11
CA GLY A 53 11.52 6.97 10.01
C GLY A 53 11.69 6.56 11.46
N LYS A 54 11.84 7.58 12.31
CA LYS A 54 11.89 7.44 13.76
C LYS A 54 10.55 7.84 14.35
N VAL A 55 10.03 7.04 15.28
CA VAL A 55 8.75 7.30 15.93
C VAL A 55 8.96 7.36 17.43
N THR A 56 8.57 8.48 18.03
CA THR A 56 8.54 8.63 19.49
C THR A 56 7.09 8.68 19.92
N THR A 57 6.68 7.72 20.74
CA THR A 57 5.31 7.65 21.26
C THR A 57 5.13 8.62 22.43
N LYS A 58 3.88 8.94 22.77
CA LYS A 58 3.57 9.74 23.98
C LYS A 58 4.12 9.11 25.28
N SER A 59 4.26 7.78 25.31
CA SER A 59 4.87 7.06 26.43
C SER A 59 6.40 7.14 26.48
N GLY A 60 7.04 7.86 25.55
CA GLY A 60 8.50 8.00 25.48
C GLY A 60 9.22 6.82 24.83
N LYS A 61 8.48 5.88 24.22
CA LYS A 61 9.11 4.75 23.52
C LYS A 61 9.59 5.17 22.14
N HIS A 62 10.84 4.83 21.85
CA HIS A 62 11.49 5.13 20.57
C HIS A 62 11.51 3.91 19.66
N TYR A 63 11.15 4.14 18.41
CA TYR A 63 11.22 3.15 17.35
C TYR A 63 12.08 3.70 16.22
N GLU A 64 13.08 2.93 15.84
CA GLU A 64 14.03 3.26 14.78
C GLU A 64 13.69 2.46 13.52
N ASN A 65 13.99 3.04 12.36
CA ASN A 65 13.85 2.39 11.05
C ASN A 65 12.44 1.84 10.76
N MET A 66 11.42 2.55 11.22
CA MET A 66 10.02 2.13 11.08
C MET A 66 9.49 2.54 9.71
N PRO A 67 8.89 1.64 8.92
CA PRO A 67 8.31 2.00 7.62
C PRO A 67 7.01 2.80 7.80
N LEU A 68 7.06 4.06 7.38
CA LEU A 68 6.00 5.06 7.51
C LEU A 68 5.50 5.54 6.15
N LYS A 69 4.23 5.92 6.09
CA LYS A 69 3.63 6.66 4.98
C LYS A 69 2.69 7.71 5.55
N TYR A 70 2.75 8.94 5.06
CA TYR A 70 1.89 10.02 5.53
C TYR A 70 0.86 10.37 4.47
N ASN A 71 -0.41 10.35 4.84
CA ASN A 71 -1.52 10.78 4.01
C ASN A 71 -1.80 12.27 4.28
N VAL A 72 -1.56 13.11 3.27
CA VAL A 72 -1.69 14.57 3.38
C VAL A 72 -3.15 15.02 3.38
N MET A 73 -4.06 14.23 2.79
CA MET A 73 -5.47 14.58 2.68
C MET A 73 -6.20 14.38 4.01
N ASP A 74 -5.86 13.29 4.72
CA ASP A 74 -6.50 12.89 5.97
C ASP A 74 -5.74 13.34 7.23
N ASP A 75 -4.57 13.96 7.08
CA ASP A 75 -3.60 14.21 8.16
C ASP A 75 -3.33 12.96 9.00
N LYS A 76 -2.99 11.85 8.33
CA LYS A 76 -2.78 10.54 8.98
C LYS A 76 -1.40 9.98 8.71
N LEU A 77 -0.72 9.62 9.80
CA LEU A 77 0.49 8.81 9.76
C LEU A 77 0.12 7.32 9.76
N ILE A 78 0.56 6.61 8.72
CA ILE A 78 0.31 5.19 8.50
C ILE A 78 1.60 4.42 8.74
N PHE A 79 1.46 3.30 9.45
CA PHE A 79 2.53 2.36 9.72
C PHE A 79 2.30 1.10 8.88
N LYS A 80 3.35 0.55 8.29
CA LYS A 80 3.22 -0.75 7.61
C LYS A 80 2.86 -1.80 8.67
N GLN A 81 1.83 -2.61 8.46
CA GLN A 81 1.54 -3.68 9.41
C GLN A 81 2.55 -4.81 9.24
N ASP A 82 3.51 -4.85 10.15
CA ASP A 82 4.18 -6.08 10.56
C ASP A 82 3.47 -6.63 11.82
N LYS A 83 3.64 -7.92 12.12
CA LYS A 83 2.96 -8.59 13.25
C LYS A 83 3.22 -7.87 14.58
N ASP A 84 4.41 -7.29 14.72
CA ASP A 84 4.81 -6.49 15.88
C ASP A 84 4.24 -5.06 15.86
N LEU A 85 3.98 -4.51 14.69
CA LEU A 85 3.45 -3.16 14.48
C LEU A 85 1.93 -3.09 14.73
N LYS A 86 1.20 -4.18 14.52
CA LYS A 86 -0.22 -4.29 14.89
C LYS A 86 -0.43 -4.09 16.39
N LYS A 87 0.39 -4.74 17.22
CA LYS A 87 0.35 -4.58 18.69
C LYS A 87 0.62 -3.13 19.13
N LEU A 88 1.48 -2.41 18.38
CA LEU A 88 1.75 -1.01 18.66
C LEU A 88 0.56 -0.10 18.34
N PHE A 89 -0.11 -0.32 17.20
CA PHE A 89 -1.28 0.48 16.84
C PHE A 89 -2.44 0.30 17.83
N GLU A 90 -2.65 -0.93 18.31
CA GLU A 90 -3.61 -1.22 19.38
C GLU A 90 -3.24 -0.53 20.70
N TYR A 91 -1.95 -0.36 21.00
CA TYR A 91 -1.48 0.38 22.18
C TYR A 91 -1.72 1.89 22.05
N LEU A 92 -1.48 2.48 20.88
CA LEU A 92 -1.64 3.92 20.66
C LEU A 92 -3.10 4.38 20.60
N THR A 93 -4.03 3.51 20.19
CA THR A 93 -5.47 3.80 20.13
C THR A 93 -6.20 3.59 21.46
N LYS A 94 -5.57 2.94 22.44
CA LYS A 94 -6.12 2.72 23.79
C LYS A 94 -5.81 3.85 24.79
N ILE A 95 -5.16 4.93 24.36
CA ILE A 95 -4.79 6.10 25.18
C ILE A 95 -5.59 7.30 24.69
#